data_AF-A0A022RIT0-F1
#
_entry.id   AF-A0A022RIT0-F1
#
_cell.length_a   1.000
_cell.length_b   1.000
_cell.length_c   1.000
_cell.angle_alpha   90.00
_cell.angle_beta   90.00
_cell.angle_gamma   90.00
#
_symmetry.space_group_name_H-M   'P 1'
#
loop_
_entity.id
_entity.type
_entity.pdbx_description
1 polymer ?
#
loop_
_entity_poly.entity_id
_entity_poly.type
_entity_poly.pdbx_seq_one_letter_code
_entity_poly.pdbx_strand_id
1 'polypeptide(L)'
;FLLPPILNLFCTLFIVRTLLTPLRSRFTEQFPTSNGGASSAMASLQESLSKFKKQQEKCQSTLTSIAAKAESSRARSKSMSTITSASAIAKSPPTPIKFSNDTERLQHINSIRKAPVGAQMKRVIDLLFEKRQALTPEQINEACYVDMIANKAVFDSLRNNPKVRYDGKRLSYKSKHDLKDKSQLLVLIRKFPEGIAVIDLKDSYPTVLEDLQALKASGQIWLLSNYDSQEDVAYPNDPRAVIKVDDDLKQLFRGIELPRDMLDMERDLQKNGMKPATDTARRRAMADIHGVPPKQKTKKKKNEISKRTKLTNSHLPELFKHLNVPGS
;
A
#
# COMPACT_ATOMS: atom_id res chain seq x y z
N PHE A 1 -43.31 29.26 -8.89
CA PHE A 1 -42.10 30.07 -9.10
C PHE A 1 -41.00 29.49 -8.21
N LEU A 2 -40.44 28.31 -8.48
CA LEU A 2 -39.39 27.99 -9.47
C LEU A 2 -38.29 29.06 -9.59
N LEU A 3 -37.23 28.90 -8.80
CA LEU A 3 -35.82 29.02 -9.20
C LEU A 3 -34.95 28.38 -8.09
N PRO A 4 -34.07 27.43 -8.41
CA PRO A 4 -32.62 27.70 -8.59
C PRO A 4 -32.12 27.03 -9.91
N PRO A 5 -30.86 27.15 -10.42
CA PRO A 5 -29.58 27.41 -9.72
C PRO A 5 -28.52 28.23 -10.52
N ILE A 6 -27.96 29.32 -9.95
CA ILE A 6 -26.80 30.03 -10.54
C ILE A 6 -25.49 29.81 -9.75
N LEU A 7 -25.54 29.24 -8.54
CA LEU A 7 -24.33 29.05 -7.72
C LEU A 7 -23.46 27.84 -8.12
N ASN A 8 -23.91 26.97 -9.01
CA ASN A 8 -23.20 25.74 -9.34
C ASN A 8 -22.23 25.85 -10.54
N LEU A 9 -22.18 27.03 -11.19
CA LEU A 9 -21.32 27.24 -12.37
C LEU A 9 -19.99 27.94 -12.03
N PHE A 10 -19.90 28.63 -10.88
CA PHE A 10 -18.67 29.29 -10.47
C PHE A 10 -17.70 28.38 -9.70
N CYS A 11 -18.18 27.30 -9.05
CA CYS A 11 -17.31 26.34 -8.37
C CYS A 11 -16.63 25.34 -9.33
N THR A 12 -17.20 25.08 -10.50
CA THR A 12 -16.63 24.14 -11.50
C THR A 12 -15.55 24.77 -12.38
N LEU A 13 -15.52 26.10 -12.52
CA LEU A 13 -14.52 26.79 -13.34
C LEU A 13 -13.18 27.06 -12.62
N PHE A 14 -13.12 26.97 -11.30
CA PHE A 14 -11.86 27.10 -10.54
C PHE A 14 -11.10 25.77 -10.43
N ILE A 15 -11.76 24.63 -10.57
CA ILE A 15 -11.15 23.30 -10.42
C ILE A 15 -10.49 22.81 -11.72
N VAL A 16 -10.93 23.29 -12.89
CA VAL A 16 -10.33 22.90 -14.18
C VAL A 16 -9.01 23.64 -14.46
N ARG A 17 -8.73 24.77 -13.77
CA ARG A 17 -7.50 25.55 -13.99
C ARG A 17 -6.31 25.13 -13.11
N THR A 18 -6.49 24.17 -12.20
CA THR A 18 -5.47 23.79 -11.19
C THR A 18 -5.06 22.32 -11.27
N LEU A 19 -5.45 21.59 -12.33
CA LEU A 19 -5.11 20.16 -12.52
C LEU A 19 -4.45 19.85 -13.86
N LEU A 20 -3.79 20.84 -14.49
CA LEU A 20 -2.83 20.57 -15.57
C LEU A 20 -1.45 21.15 -15.25
N THR A 21 -0.81 20.56 -14.24
CA THR A 21 0.64 20.48 -13.98
C THR A 21 0.78 19.60 -12.72
N PRO A 22 1.84 18.80 -12.50
CA PRO A 22 3.19 18.88 -13.09
C PRO A 22 3.81 17.52 -13.50
N LEU A 23 4.76 17.50 -14.45
CA LEU A 23 5.81 16.47 -14.49
C LEU A 23 6.93 16.88 -15.46
N ARG A 24 7.97 17.54 -14.95
CA ARG A 24 9.37 17.11 -15.03
C ARG A 24 10.30 18.19 -14.48
N SER A 25 10.92 17.89 -13.35
CA SER A 25 12.16 18.56 -12.94
C SER A 25 13.34 17.96 -13.70
N ARG A 26 14.16 18.86 -14.24
CA ARG A 26 15.62 18.83 -14.37
C ARG A 26 16.28 17.49 -14.75
N PHE A 27 16.76 17.42 -15.99
CA PHE A 27 18.08 16.86 -16.30
C PHE A 27 18.76 17.74 -17.36
N THR A 28 20.07 17.83 -17.22
CA THR A 28 21.02 18.83 -17.73
C THR A 28 21.45 18.67 -19.20
N GLU A 29 21.86 19.81 -19.77
CA GLU A 29 22.88 20.04 -20.81
C GLU A 29 22.75 19.50 -22.27
N GLN A 30 22.81 20.47 -23.20
CA GLN A 30 23.63 20.57 -24.43
C GLN A 30 23.28 19.87 -25.77
N PHE A 31 23.03 20.75 -26.76
CA PHE A 31 23.17 20.68 -28.25
C PHE A 31 22.20 19.80 -29.09
N PRO A 32 22.12 19.99 -30.43
CA PRO A 32 21.61 21.17 -31.16
C PRO A 32 20.39 20.83 -32.07
N THR A 33 19.86 21.86 -32.72
CA THR A 33 18.71 21.87 -33.64
C THR A 33 18.79 20.89 -34.82
N SER A 34 17.74 20.10 -35.06
CA SER A 34 17.37 19.67 -36.42
C SER A 34 15.84 19.70 -36.59
N ASN A 35 15.40 20.53 -37.54
CA ASN A 35 14.02 20.87 -37.80
C ASN A 35 13.53 20.02 -38.98
N GLY A 36 12.67 19.02 -38.73
CA GLY A 36 12.18 18.14 -39.82
C GLY A 36 11.07 17.15 -39.45
N GLY A 37 10.93 16.75 -38.18
CA GLY A 37 9.96 15.72 -37.77
C GLY A 37 8.57 16.22 -37.31
N ALA A 38 8.46 17.48 -36.87
CA ALA A 38 7.26 17.95 -36.17
C ALA A 38 6.04 18.18 -37.09
N SER A 39 6.26 18.51 -38.37
CA SER A 39 5.17 18.81 -39.31
C SER A 39 4.39 17.56 -39.75
N SER A 40 5.09 16.42 -39.88
CA SER A 40 4.46 15.14 -40.26
C SER A 40 3.58 14.55 -39.15
N ALA A 41 4.01 14.69 -37.89
CA ALA A 41 3.25 14.20 -36.73
C ALA A 41 1.96 15.01 -36.48
N MET A 42 1.99 16.33 -36.69
CA MET A 42 0.80 17.18 -36.60
C MET A 42 -0.21 16.86 -37.72
N ALA A 43 0.27 16.60 -38.94
CA ALA A 43 -0.59 16.20 -40.05
C ALA A 43 -1.29 14.85 -39.82
N SER A 44 -0.59 13.85 -39.28
CA SER A 44 -1.17 12.52 -39.00
C SER A 44 -2.20 12.55 -37.86
N LEU A 45 -2.00 13.41 -36.85
CA LEU A 45 -2.96 13.62 -35.78
C LEU A 45 -4.24 14.28 -36.30
N GLN A 46 -4.12 15.26 -37.18
CA GLN A 46 -5.27 15.94 -37.79
C GLN A 46 -6.07 15.02 -38.72
N GLU A 47 -5.39 14.12 -39.44
CA GLU A 47 -6.04 13.08 -40.25
C GLU A 47 -6.78 12.06 -39.35
N SER A 48 -6.21 11.70 -38.21
CA SER A 48 -6.85 10.79 -37.26
C SER A 48 -8.10 11.40 -36.61
N LEU A 49 -8.05 12.68 -36.24
CA LEU A 49 -9.21 13.41 -35.70
C LEU A 49 -10.34 13.58 -36.71
N SER A 50 -10.02 13.85 -37.97
CA SER A 50 -11.02 13.96 -39.04
C SER A 50 -11.67 12.61 -39.36
N LYS A 51 -10.90 11.50 -39.36
CA LYS A 51 -11.45 10.14 -39.47
C LYS A 51 -12.40 9.81 -38.31
N PHE A 52 -12.02 10.16 -37.08
CA PHE A 52 -12.85 9.93 -35.89
C PHE A 52 -14.17 10.72 -35.96
N LYS A 53 -14.11 12.01 -36.32
CA LYS A 53 -15.31 12.86 -36.46
C LYS A 53 -16.26 12.33 -37.55
N LYS A 54 -15.72 11.90 -38.69
CA LYS A 54 -16.49 11.28 -39.78
C LYS A 54 -17.14 9.96 -39.35
N GLN A 55 -16.48 9.21 -38.47
CA GLN A 55 -17.05 7.98 -37.91
C GLN A 55 -18.19 8.27 -36.93
N GLN A 56 -18.04 9.32 -36.11
CA GLN A 56 -19.10 9.78 -35.20
C GLN A 56 -20.36 10.24 -35.97
N GLU A 57 -20.19 10.98 -37.06
CA GLU A 57 -21.30 11.43 -37.92
C GLU A 57 -22.03 10.25 -38.59
N LYS A 58 -21.29 9.21 -39.04
CA LYS A 58 -21.88 7.97 -39.58
C LYS A 58 -22.69 7.20 -38.54
N CYS A 59 -22.20 7.12 -37.31
CA CYS A 59 -22.95 6.47 -36.22
C CYS A 59 -24.25 7.23 -35.91
N GLN A 60 -24.20 8.57 -35.87
CA GLN A 60 -25.39 9.39 -35.64
C GLN A 60 -26.40 9.27 -36.79
N SER A 61 -25.97 9.30 -38.05
CA SER A 61 -26.89 9.15 -39.18
C SER A 61 -27.54 7.77 -39.24
N THR A 62 -26.83 6.72 -38.81
CA THR A 62 -27.39 5.36 -38.69
C THR A 62 -28.46 5.28 -37.60
N LEU A 63 -28.23 5.92 -36.45
CA LEU A 63 -29.23 5.98 -35.38
C LEU A 63 -30.48 6.76 -35.78
N THR A 64 -30.32 7.89 -36.47
CA THR A 64 -31.45 8.70 -36.96
C THR A 64 -32.27 7.95 -38.01
N SER A 65 -31.62 7.20 -38.91
CA SER A 65 -32.33 6.41 -39.92
C SER A 65 -33.02 5.17 -39.32
N ILE A 66 -32.49 4.57 -38.25
CA ILE A 66 -33.19 3.52 -37.49
C ILE A 66 -34.42 4.09 -36.79
N ALA A 67 -34.32 5.28 -36.18
CA ALA A 67 -35.45 5.94 -35.54
C ALA A 67 -36.58 6.29 -36.53
N ALA A 68 -36.23 6.85 -37.70
CA ALA A 68 -37.20 7.16 -38.74
C ALA A 68 -37.90 5.89 -39.31
N LYS A 69 -37.20 4.75 -39.35
CA LYS A 69 -37.75 3.47 -39.80
C LYS A 69 -38.68 2.81 -38.77
N ALA A 70 -38.50 3.13 -37.48
CA ALA A 70 -39.40 2.73 -36.40
C ALA A 70 -40.69 3.57 -36.36
N GLU A 71 -40.67 4.81 -36.87
CA GLU A 71 -41.87 5.65 -36.96
C GLU A 71 -42.75 5.30 -38.16
N SER A 72 -42.17 4.90 -39.31
CA SER A 72 -42.97 4.54 -40.49
C SER A 72 -43.70 3.19 -40.37
N SER A 73 -43.25 2.30 -39.48
CA SER A 73 -43.93 1.03 -39.19
C SER A 73 -45.14 1.16 -38.24
N ARG A 74 -45.40 2.36 -37.68
CA ARG A 74 -46.56 2.62 -36.80
C ARG A 74 -47.79 3.18 -37.53
N ALA A 75 -47.70 3.43 -38.84
CA ALA A 75 -48.76 4.10 -39.62
C ALA A 75 -49.73 3.16 -40.36
N ARG A 76 -49.79 1.85 -40.03
CA ARG A 76 -50.75 0.93 -40.67
C ARG A 76 -51.44 0.01 -39.66
N SER A 77 -52.37 0.57 -38.89
CA SER A 77 -53.54 -0.13 -38.33
C SER A 77 -54.43 0.85 -37.56
N LYS A 78 -55.41 1.44 -38.25
CA LYS A 78 -56.62 1.98 -37.60
C LYS A 78 -57.82 1.72 -38.51
N SER A 79 -58.70 0.82 -38.09
CA SER A 79 -60.13 0.89 -38.38
C SER A 79 -60.91 0.59 -37.10
N MET A 80 -61.79 1.53 -36.74
CA MET A 80 -63.11 1.42 -36.07
C MET A 80 -63.30 0.42 -34.90
N SER A 81 -63.98 0.75 -33.79
CA SER A 81 -65.16 1.60 -33.64
C SER A 81 -65.40 2.04 -32.17
N THR A 82 -66.19 3.12 -32.09
CA THR A 82 -66.94 3.77 -30.99
C THR A 82 -67.40 2.95 -29.79
N ILE A 83 -67.42 3.57 -28.59
CA ILE A 83 -68.62 3.84 -27.74
C ILE A 83 -68.29 4.91 -26.67
N THR A 84 -69.33 5.65 -26.33
CA THR A 84 -69.50 6.89 -25.56
C THR A 84 -69.36 6.80 -24.03
N SER A 85 -69.15 8.00 -23.46
CA SER A 85 -69.58 8.54 -22.15
C SER A 85 -68.84 8.21 -20.83
N ALA A 86 -68.24 9.29 -20.31
CA ALA A 86 -68.24 9.80 -18.92
C ALA A 86 -67.79 8.92 -17.74
N SER A 87 -66.70 9.32 -17.08
CA SER A 87 -66.75 9.92 -15.72
C SER A 87 -65.33 10.25 -15.22
N ALA A 88 -65.22 11.35 -14.47
CA ALA A 88 -63.98 11.95 -14.01
C ALA A 88 -63.40 11.24 -12.77
N ILE A 89 -62.12 10.89 -12.81
CA ILE A 89 -61.25 10.74 -11.62
C ILE A 89 -59.90 11.36 -11.95
N ALA A 90 -59.51 12.36 -11.17
CA ALA A 90 -58.25 13.08 -11.25
C ALA A 90 -57.05 12.13 -11.13
N LYS A 91 -56.23 12.05 -12.19
CA LYS A 91 -54.88 11.48 -12.13
C LYS A 91 -53.88 12.61 -12.28
N SER A 92 -53.03 12.74 -11.28
CA SER A 92 -51.82 13.58 -11.30
C SER A 92 -51.00 13.33 -12.58
N PRO A 93 -50.35 14.37 -13.15
CA PRO A 93 -49.57 14.22 -14.37
C PRO A 93 -48.43 13.21 -14.17
N PRO A 94 -48.15 12.37 -15.18
CA PRO A 94 -47.06 11.41 -15.08
C PRO A 94 -45.74 12.17 -15.01
N THR A 95 -45.03 12.04 -13.89
CA THR A 95 -43.64 12.48 -13.80
C THR A 95 -42.84 11.81 -14.92
N PRO A 96 -42.08 12.55 -15.74
CA PRO A 96 -41.30 11.95 -16.80
C PRO A 96 -40.25 11.01 -16.18
N ILE A 97 -40.45 9.71 -16.38
CA ILE A 97 -39.52 8.67 -15.93
C ILE A 97 -38.23 8.84 -16.73
N LYS A 98 -37.16 9.26 -16.07
CA LYS A 98 -35.81 9.37 -16.64
C LYS A 98 -35.19 7.97 -16.75
N PHE A 99 -35.68 7.17 -17.70
CA PHE A 99 -35.28 5.78 -17.96
C PHE A 99 -33.78 5.55 -18.16
N SER A 100 -33.03 6.57 -18.60
CA SER A 100 -31.59 6.45 -18.85
C SER A 100 -30.79 6.15 -17.58
N ASN A 101 -31.14 6.78 -16.45
CA ASN A 101 -30.36 6.64 -15.21
C ASN A 101 -30.58 5.28 -14.54
N ASP A 102 -31.80 4.74 -14.63
CA ASP A 102 -32.12 3.44 -14.04
C ASP A 102 -31.41 2.28 -14.77
N THR A 103 -31.29 2.38 -16.10
CA THR A 103 -30.59 1.36 -16.90
C THR A 103 -29.10 1.33 -16.58
N GLU A 104 -28.45 2.49 -16.48
CA GLU A 104 -27.03 2.63 -16.12
C GLU A 104 -26.76 2.12 -14.70
N ARG A 105 -27.62 2.47 -13.74
CA ARG A 105 -27.51 2.00 -12.36
C ARG A 105 -27.61 0.47 -12.28
N LEU A 106 -28.58 -0.14 -12.97
CA LEU A 106 -28.74 -1.58 -13.00
C LEU A 106 -27.57 -2.29 -13.66
N GLN A 107 -27.01 -1.72 -14.75
CA GLN A 107 -25.80 -2.24 -15.38
C GLN A 107 -24.59 -2.19 -14.42
N HIS A 108 -24.43 -1.09 -13.68
CA HIS A 108 -23.37 -0.94 -12.69
C HIS A 108 -23.49 -1.98 -11.57
N ILE A 109 -24.70 -2.17 -11.03
CA ILE A 109 -24.99 -3.20 -10.01
C ILE A 109 -24.66 -4.59 -10.54
N ASN A 110 -25.08 -4.90 -11.77
CA ASN A 110 -24.83 -6.20 -12.39
C ASN A 110 -23.31 -6.42 -12.59
N SER A 111 -22.59 -5.39 -13.03
CA SER A 111 -21.13 -5.42 -13.17
C SER A 111 -20.44 -5.74 -11.84
N ILE A 112 -20.86 -5.11 -10.74
CA ILE A 112 -20.32 -5.39 -9.39
C ILE A 112 -20.61 -6.83 -8.97
N ARG A 113 -21.85 -7.30 -9.15
CA ARG A 113 -22.26 -8.65 -8.72
C ARG A 113 -21.60 -9.77 -9.51
N LYS A 114 -21.26 -9.51 -10.78
CA LYS A 114 -20.50 -10.44 -11.63
C LYS A 114 -18.98 -10.30 -11.49
N ALA A 115 -18.50 -9.31 -10.74
CA ALA A 115 -17.07 -9.14 -10.50
C ALA A 115 -16.50 -10.34 -9.73
N PRO A 116 -15.21 -10.66 -9.88
CA PRO A 116 -14.59 -11.73 -9.13
C PRO A 116 -14.67 -11.49 -7.61
N VAL A 117 -14.68 -12.56 -6.83
CA VAL A 117 -14.83 -12.53 -5.37
C VAL A 117 -13.87 -11.53 -4.72
N GLY A 118 -12.59 -11.53 -5.11
CA GLY A 118 -11.59 -10.61 -4.57
C GLY A 118 -11.92 -9.12 -4.80
N ALA A 119 -12.53 -8.77 -5.93
CA ALA A 119 -12.94 -7.40 -6.22
C ALA A 119 -14.15 -6.98 -5.35
N GLN A 120 -15.12 -7.88 -5.17
CA GLN A 120 -16.25 -7.65 -4.27
C GLN A 120 -15.77 -7.48 -2.82
N MET A 121 -14.85 -8.35 -2.36
CA MET A 121 -14.24 -8.25 -1.04
C MET A 121 -13.54 -6.92 -0.82
N LYS A 122 -12.69 -6.50 -1.77
CA LYS A 122 -11.98 -5.23 -1.68
C LYS A 122 -12.96 -4.06 -1.50
N ARG A 123 -14.03 -4.03 -2.29
CA ARG A 123 -15.05 -2.98 -2.22
C ARG A 123 -15.76 -2.93 -0.86
N VAL A 124 -16.02 -4.08 -0.25
CA VAL A 124 -16.59 -4.16 1.11
C VAL A 124 -15.57 -3.68 2.16
N ILE A 125 -14.30 -4.07 2.04
CA ILE A 125 -13.24 -3.64 2.97
C ILE A 125 -13.03 -2.12 2.89
N ASP A 126 -13.00 -1.56 1.68
CA ASP A 126 -12.87 -0.12 1.45
C ASP A 126 -14.07 0.63 2.10
N LEU A 127 -15.30 0.13 1.93
CA LEU A 127 -16.48 0.69 2.59
C LEU A 127 -16.37 0.64 4.13
N LEU A 128 -15.96 -0.49 4.69
CA LEU A 128 -15.79 -0.63 6.14
C LEU A 128 -14.67 0.28 6.67
N PHE A 129 -13.60 0.45 5.89
CA PHE A 129 -12.50 1.36 6.20
C PHE A 129 -12.98 2.81 6.22
N GLU A 130 -13.73 3.26 5.21
CA GLU A 130 -14.25 4.63 5.14
C GLU A 130 -15.30 4.91 6.22
N LYS A 131 -16.24 3.99 6.44
CA LYS A 131 -17.36 4.20 7.38
C LYS A 131 -16.93 4.06 8.85
N ARG A 132 -15.87 3.29 9.16
CA ARG A 132 -15.41 3.00 10.53
C ARG A 132 -16.50 2.47 11.47
N GLN A 133 -17.51 1.79 10.93
CA GLN A 133 -18.68 1.30 11.66
C GLN A 133 -18.94 -0.17 11.39
N ALA A 134 -19.62 -0.83 12.33
CA ALA A 134 -20.06 -2.21 12.18
C ALA A 134 -21.36 -2.28 11.38
N LEU A 135 -21.27 -2.78 10.14
CA LEU A 135 -22.38 -2.86 9.19
C LEU A 135 -22.95 -4.28 9.10
N THR A 136 -24.25 -4.36 8.83
CA THR A 136 -24.93 -5.62 8.50
C THR A 136 -24.74 -5.99 7.03
N PRO A 137 -24.83 -7.28 6.65
CA PRO A 137 -24.77 -7.70 5.24
C PRO A 137 -25.76 -6.96 4.34
N GLU A 138 -26.95 -6.65 4.86
CA GLU A 138 -28.00 -5.91 4.16
C GLU A 138 -27.58 -4.46 3.89
N GLN A 139 -27.06 -3.77 4.91
CA GLN A 139 -26.52 -2.41 4.77
C GLN A 139 -25.33 -2.35 3.79
N ILE A 140 -24.50 -3.39 3.76
CA ILE A 140 -23.38 -3.48 2.82
C ILE A 140 -23.92 -3.63 1.39
N ASN A 141 -24.93 -4.48 1.16
CA ASN A 141 -25.56 -4.62 -0.15
C ASN A 141 -26.21 -3.31 -0.62
N GLU A 142 -26.84 -2.55 0.28
CA GLU A 142 -27.39 -1.23 -0.06
C GLU A 142 -26.30 -0.21 -0.44
N ALA A 143 -25.18 -0.20 0.27
CA ALA A 143 -24.12 0.78 0.09
C ALA A 143 -23.19 0.48 -1.10
N CYS A 144 -22.83 -0.79 -1.32
CA CYS A 144 -21.85 -1.17 -2.34
C CYS A 144 -22.34 -2.21 -3.36
N TYR A 145 -23.62 -2.62 -3.28
CA TYR A 145 -24.28 -3.56 -4.21
C TYR A 145 -23.72 -4.99 -4.22
N VAL A 146 -22.90 -5.32 -3.21
CA VAL A 146 -22.36 -6.67 -2.99
C VAL A 146 -23.34 -7.46 -2.15
N ASP A 147 -23.92 -8.50 -2.74
CA ASP A 147 -24.86 -9.39 -2.04
C ASP A 147 -24.10 -10.54 -1.36
N MET A 148 -23.86 -10.37 -0.07
CA MET A 148 -23.13 -11.33 0.75
C MET A 148 -23.99 -12.52 1.21
N ILE A 149 -25.33 -12.39 1.14
CA ILE A 149 -26.26 -13.44 1.54
C ILE A 149 -26.39 -14.46 0.41
N ALA A 150 -26.58 -13.97 -0.82
CA ALA A 150 -26.62 -14.82 -2.00
C ALA A 150 -25.24 -15.42 -2.33
N ASN A 151 -24.16 -14.67 -2.12
CA ASN A 151 -22.79 -15.11 -2.42
C ASN A 151 -22.03 -15.52 -1.15
N LYS A 152 -22.25 -16.76 -0.72
CA LYS A 152 -21.59 -17.36 0.45
C LYS A 152 -20.06 -17.34 0.35
N ALA A 153 -19.48 -17.43 -0.85
CA ALA A 153 -18.04 -17.42 -1.04
C ALA A 153 -17.41 -16.07 -0.64
N VAL A 154 -18.06 -14.96 -0.97
CA VAL A 154 -17.62 -13.62 -0.55
C VAL A 154 -17.70 -13.48 0.97
N PHE A 155 -18.80 -13.94 1.57
CA PHE A 155 -18.99 -13.90 3.02
C PHE A 155 -17.94 -14.72 3.78
N ASP A 156 -17.73 -15.98 3.39
CA ASP A 156 -16.74 -16.86 4.00
C ASP A 156 -15.31 -16.30 3.85
N SER A 157 -15.00 -15.72 2.68
CA SER A 157 -13.69 -15.11 2.42
C SER A 157 -13.46 -13.84 3.25
N LEU A 158 -14.49 -13.01 3.46
CA LEU A 158 -14.41 -11.83 4.33
C LEU A 158 -14.25 -12.23 5.80
N ARG A 159 -14.95 -13.28 6.25
CA ARG A 159 -14.83 -13.77 7.63
C ARG A 159 -13.42 -14.28 7.95
N ASN A 160 -12.72 -14.85 6.97
CA ASN A 160 -11.35 -15.32 7.12
C ASN A 160 -10.29 -14.22 6.89
N ASN A 161 -10.70 -13.01 6.51
CA ASN A 161 -9.78 -11.93 6.18
C ASN A 161 -9.24 -11.23 7.44
N PRO A 162 -7.92 -10.99 7.57
CA PRO A 162 -7.34 -10.34 8.75
C PRO A 162 -7.80 -8.88 8.96
N LYS A 163 -8.27 -8.20 7.90
CA LYS A 163 -8.74 -6.81 7.93
C LYS A 163 -10.22 -6.66 8.30
N VAL A 164 -10.93 -7.76 8.55
CA VAL A 164 -12.36 -7.76 8.84
C VAL A 164 -12.62 -8.53 10.13
N ARG A 165 -13.47 -7.98 10.99
CA ARG A 165 -13.99 -8.66 12.18
C ARG A 165 -15.47 -8.94 11.99
N TYR A 166 -15.88 -10.18 12.23
CA TYR A 166 -17.28 -10.60 12.19
C TYR A 166 -17.78 -10.95 13.60
N ASP A 167 -18.78 -10.20 14.08
CA ASP A 167 -19.32 -10.34 15.43
C ASP A 167 -20.57 -11.26 15.45
N GLY A 168 -20.75 -12.12 14.45
CA GLY A 168 -21.89 -13.04 14.32
C GLY A 168 -23.13 -12.44 13.66
N LYS A 169 -23.21 -11.11 13.58
CA LYS A 169 -24.28 -10.36 12.88
C LYS A 169 -23.76 -9.22 12.00
N ARG A 170 -22.65 -8.59 12.40
CA ARG A 170 -22.10 -7.39 11.76
C ARG A 170 -20.64 -7.59 11.40
N LEU A 171 -20.22 -6.87 10.37
CA LEU A 171 -18.84 -6.81 9.89
C LEU A 171 -18.28 -5.43 10.21
N SER A 172 -17.08 -5.40 10.77
CA SER A 172 -16.35 -4.17 11.06
C SER A 172 -14.92 -4.26 10.53
N TYR A 173 -14.32 -3.10 10.24
CA TYR A 173 -12.92 -3.04 9.85
C TYR A 173 -12.03 -3.36 11.06
N LYS A 174 -10.98 -4.15 10.83
CA LYS A 174 -9.96 -4.50 11.83
C LYS A 174 -8.59 -4.05 11.34
N SER A 175 -8.00 -3.06 12.02
CA SER A 175 -6.60 -2.69 11.78
C SER A 175 -5.66 -3.74 12.38
N LYS A 176 -4.35 -3.64 12.08
CA LYS A 176 -3.37 -4.60 12.60
C LYS A 176 -3.26 -4.59 14.13
N HIS A 177 -3.42 -3.41 14.73
CA HIS A 177 -3.23 -3.18 16.17
C HIS A 177 -4.50 -2.73 16.93
N ASP A 178 -5.66 -2.66 16.28
CA ASP A 178 -6.98 -2.29 16.85
C ASP A 178 -6.93 -1.11 17.85
N LEU A 179 -6.20 -0.05 17.50
CA LEU A 179 -6.04 1.14 18.33
C LEU A 179 -7.19 2.11 18.11
N LYS A 180 -7.68 2.69 19.21
CA LYS A 180 -8.75 3.71 19.17
C LYS A 180 -8.27 5.11 19.50
N ASP A 181 -7.28 5.22 20.39
CA ASP A 181 -6.88 6.48 21.00
C ASP A 181 -5.36 6.62 21.08
N LYS A 182 -4.89 7.87 21.18
CA LYS A 182 -3.48 8.24 21.39
C LYS A 182 -2.83 7.54 22.58
N SER A 183 -3.56 7.34 23.68
CA SER A 183 -3.05 6.68 24.88
C SER A 183 -2.72 5.22 24.62
N GLN A 184 -3.59 4.51 23.89
CA GLN A 184 -3.38 3.13 23.49
C GLN A 184 -2.20 3.00 22.53
N LEU A 185 -2.07 3.95 21.58
CA LEU A 185 -0.93 4.04 20.67
C LEU A 185 0.39 4.13 21.44
N LEU A 186 0.48 5.03 22.43
CA LEU A 186 1.69 5.18 23.23
C LEU A 186 2.02 3.91 24.05
N VAL A 187 1.00 3.28 24.64
CA VAL A 187 1.17 2.02 25.38
C VAL A 187 1.66 0.91 24.45
N LEU A 188 1.13 0.84 23.22
CA LEU A 188 1.56 -0.12 22.24
C LEU A 188 3.03 0.09 21.87
N ILE A 189 3.42 1.31 21.49
CA ILE A 189 4.80 1.63 21.10
C ILE A 189 5.80 1.27 22.21
N ARG A 190 5.44 1.53 23.49
CA ARG A 190 6.28 1.15 24.65
C ARG A 190 6.44 -0.35 24.85
N LYS A 191 5.51 -1.17 24.37
CA LYS A 191 5.61 -2.65 24.44
C LYS A 191 6.54 -3.23 23.36
N PHE A 192 6.79 -2.49 22.29
CA PHE A 192 7.60 -2.93 21.15
C PHE A 192 8.90 -2.10 21.08
N PRO A 193 9.96 -2.49 21.80
CA PRO A 193 11.23 -1.76 21.78
C PRO A 193 11.91 -1.79 20.40
N GLU A 194 11.62 -2.81 19.58
CA GLU A 194 12.09 -2.96 18.19
C GLU A 194 11.46 -1.93 17.22
N GLY A 195 10.45 -1.18 17.67
CA GLY A 195 9.71 -0.21 16.87
C GLY A 195 8.55 -0.81 16.10
N ILE A 196 7.67 0.08 15.62
CA ILE A 196 6.47 -0.27 14.86
C ILE A 196 6.42 0.59 13.60
N ALA A 197 6.23 -0.04 12.43
CA ALA A 197 6.10 0.67 11.17
C ALA A 197 4.83 1.54 11.16
N VAL A 198 4.95 2.80 10.74
CA VAL A 198 3.81 3.73 10.64
C VAL A 198 2.75 3.21 9.67
N ILE A 199 3.14 2.42 8.66
CA ILE A 199 2.21 1.82 7.71
C ILE A 199 1.21 0.85 8.35
N ASP A 200 1.60 0.23 9.47
CA ASP A 200 0.77 -0.69 10.26
C ASP A 200 -0.14 0.05 11.26
N LEU A 201 0.18 1.32 11.53
CA LEU A 201 -0.54 2.19 12.47
C LEU A 201 -1.53 3.10 11.74
N LYS A 202 -1.22 3.53 10.51
CA LYS A 202 -1.97 4.54 9.74
C LYS A 202 -3.46 4.23 9.56
N ASP A 203 -3.83 2.94 9.57
CA ASP A 203 -5.19 2.46 9.34
C ASP A 203 -5.98 2.23 10.63
N SER A 204 -5.38 2.47 11.80
CA SER A 204 -6.02 2.20 13.09
C SER A 204 -7.16 3.15 13.39
N TYR A 205 -6.90 4.46 13.36
CA TYR A 205 -7.92 5.49 13.56
C TYR A 205 -7.55 6.79 12.80
N PRO A 206 -8.51 7.68 12.50
CA PRO A 206 -8.31 8.78 11.55
C PRO A 206 -7.19 9.77 11.94
N THR A 207 -7.04 10.09 13.22
CA THR A 207 -6.08 11.09 13.72
C THR A 207 -4.72 10.50 14.10
N VAL A 208 -4.45 9.23 13.77
CA VAL A 208 -3.24 8.52 14.23
C VAL A 208 -1.94 9.18 13.77
N LEU A 209 -1.92 9.78 12.57
CA LEU A 209 -0.75 10.47 12.05
C LEU A 209 -0.46 11.77 12.81
N GLU A 210 -1.51 12.53 13.14
CA GLU A 210 -1.41 13.74 13.95
C GLU A 210 -0.95 13.41 15.36
N ASP A 211 -1.49 12.33 15.93
CA ASP A 211 -1.11 11.85 17.25
C ASP A 211 0.34 11.36 17.31
N LEU A 212 0.82 10.64 16.27
CA LEU A 212 2.23 10.27 16.15
C LEU A 212 3.14 11.50 16.13
N GLN A 213 2.79 12.52 15.36
CA GLN A 213 3.55 13.77 15.34
C GLN A 213 3.50 14.48 16.69
N ALA A 214 2.35 14.49 17.36
CA ALA A 214 2.21 15.07 18.69
C ALA A 214 3.02 14.31 19.75
N LEU A 215 3.09 12.97 19.66
CA LEU A 215 3.91 12.13 20.53
C LEU A 215 5.41 12.39 20.29
N LYS A 216 5.82 12.54 19.03
CA LYS A 216 7.19 12.95 18.64
C LYS A 216 7.53 14.33 19.19
N ALA A 217 6.66 15.31 19.00
CA ALA A 217 6.84 16.68 19.50
C ALA A 217 6.93 16.74 21.03
N SER A 218 6.15 15.90 21.72
CA SER A 218 6.24 15.73 23.18
C SER A 218 7.49 14.98 23.65
N GLY A 219 8.29 14.44 22.73
CA GLY A 219 9.48 13.65 23.03
C GLY A 219 9.18 12.29 23.64
N GLN A 220 7.96 11.76 23.50
CA GLN A 220 7.58 10.46 24.05
C GLN A 220 7.93 9.29 23.13
N ILE A 221 8.10 9.56 21.83
CA ILE A 221 8.49 8.58 20.82
C ILE A 221 9.53 9.19 19.88
N TRP A 222 10.34 8.33 19.26
CA TRP A 222 11.16 8.67 18.11
C TRP A 222 10.46 8.23 16.84
N LEU A 223 10.49 9.08 15.81
CA LEU A 223 10.01 8.73 14.47
C LEU A 223 11.21 8.78 13.54
N LEU A 224 11.64 7.63 13.06
CA LEU A 224 12.83 7.46 12.23
C LEU A 224 12.41 6.95 10.86
N SER A 225 12.83 7.68 9.82
CA SER A 225 12.60 7.26 8.43
C SER A 225 13.70 6.31 8.00
N ASN A 226 13.33 5.14 7.47
CA ASN A 226 14.30 4.26 6.84
C ASN A 226 14.69 4.84 5.47
N TYR A 227 15.98 5.05 5.24
CA TYR A 227 16.48 5.61 3.98
C TYR A 227 16.13 4.76 2.75
N ASP A 228 16.11 3.43 2.91
CA ASP A 228 15.85 2.50 1.82
C ASP A 228 14.34 2.37 1.50
N SER A 229 13.52 2.17 2.54
CA SER A 229 12.08 1.92 2.38
C SER A 229 11.24 3.20 2.31
N GLN A 230 11.78 4.36 2.70
CA GLN A 230 11.04 5.61 2.95
C GLN A 230 9.85 5.44 3.93
N GLU A 231 9.81 4.34 4.67
CA GLU A 231 8.80 4.09 5.69
C GLU A 231 9.30 4.61 7.03
N ASP A 232 8.44 5.36 7.71
CA ASP A 232 8.69 5.80 9.08
C ASP A 232 8.43 4.66 10.06
N VAL A 233 9.30 4.53 11.05
CA VAL A 233 9.18 3.59 12.16
C VAL A 233 9.13 4.36 13.48
N ALA A 234 8.12 4.04 14.30
CA ALA A 234 7.90 4.64 15.60
C ALA A 234 8.57 3.79 16.69
N TYR A 235 9.48 4.39 17.44
CA TYR A 235 10.19 3.78 18.57
C TYR A 235 9.81 4.46 19.88
N PRO A 236 9.76 3.74 21.01
CA PRO A 236 9.56 4.36 22.31
C PRO A 236 10.76 5.23 22.68
N ASN A 237 10.50 6.43 23.22
CA ASN A 237 11.54 7.23 23.88
C ASN A 237 11.44 7.04 25.39
N ASP A 238 12.55 6.63 26.03
CA ASP A 238 12.61 6.61 27.49
C ASP A 238 12.85 8.03 28.01
N PRO A 239 11.93 8.62 28.81
CA PRO A 239 12.14 9.94 29.39
C PRO A 239 13.38 10.05 30.27
N ARG A 240 13.92 8.93 30.78
CA ARG A 240 15.16 8.90 31.57
C ARG A 240 16.41 9.16 30.73
N ALA A 241 16.32 9.01 29.40
CA ALA A 241 17.45 9.15 28.49
C ALA A 241 17.59 10.56 27.90
N VAL A 242 16.78 11.53 28.33
CA VAL A 242 16.83 12.90 27.80
C VAL A 242 18.01 13.66 28.39
N ILE A 243 19.14 13.64 27.69
CA ILE A 243 20.31 14.46 27.99
C ILE A 243 20.31 15.64 27.02
N LYS A 244 20.12 16.85 27.55
CA LYS A 244 20.27 18.09 26.76
C LYS A 244 21.75 18.43 26.69
N VAL A 245 22.27 18.54 25.46
CA VAL A 245 23.66 18.88 25.17
C VAL A 245 23.63 20.03 24.17
N ASP A 246 24.39 21.09 24.45
CA ASP A 246 24.50 22.24 23.57
C ASP A 246 25.15 21.87 22.24
N ASP A 247 24.82 22.62 21.18
CA ASP A 247 25.29 22.31 19.83
C ASP A 247 26.82 22.48 19.71
N ASP A 248 27.40 23.45 20.41
CA ASP A 248 28.85 23.65 20.46
C ASP A 248 29.57 22.44 21.09
N LEU A 249 28.99 21.85 22.14
CA LEU A 249 29.55 20.66 22.78
C LEU A 249 29.40 19.42 21.88
N LYS A 250 28.30 19.31 21.12
CA LYS A 250 28.15 18.26 20.09
C LYS A 250 29.20 18.42 18.98
N GLN A 251 29.48 19.65 18.56
CA GLN A 251 30.48 19.93 17.53
C GLN A 251 31.89 19.62 18.02
N LEU A 252 32.22 20.05 19.25
CA LEU A 252 33.48 19.72 19.90
C LEU A 252 33.66 18.21 19.98
N PHE A 253 32.65 17.48 20.46
CA PHE A 253 32.71 16.03 20.58
C PHE A 253 32.93 15.32 19.22
N ARG A 254 32.28 15.78 18.16
CA ARG A 254 32.48 15.25 16.79
C ARG A 254 33.84 15.60 16.19
N GLY A 255 34.44 16.72 16.62
CA GLY A 255 35.74 17.19 16.17
C GLY A 255 36.92 16.53 16.89
N ILE A 256 36.69 15.85 18.02
CA ILE A 256 37.74 15.08 18.71
C ILE A 256 38.09 13.86 17.83
N GLU A 257 39.25 13.90 17.21
CA GLU A 257 39.78 12.75 16.48
C GLU A 257 40.31 11.71 17.48
N LEU A 258 39.69 10.52 17.46
CA LEU A 258 40.18 9.39 18.24
C LEU A 258 41.33 8.69 17.49
N PRO A 259 42.41 8.28 18.19
CA PRO A 259 43.47 7.50 17.57
C PRO A 259 42.92 6.23 16.93
N ARG A 260 43.34 5.95 15.70
CA ARG A 260 42.86 4.77 14.94
C ARG A 260 43.44 3.46 15.48
N ASP A 261 44.64 3.48 16.05
CA ASP A 261 45.25 2.30 16.66
C ASP A 261 44.91 2.20 18.15
N MET A 262 44.64 0.98 18.60
CA MET A 262 44.35 0.65 19.99
C MET A 262 45.53 0.90 20.93
N LEU A 263 46.77 0.72 20.46
CA LEU A 263 47.97 1.02 21.26
C LEU A 263 48.10 2.52 21.55
N ASP A 264 47.81 3.37 20.58
CA ASP A 264 47.89 4.81 20.75
C ASP A 264 46.80 5.30 21.70
N MET A 265 45.58 4.74 21.61
CA MET A 265 44.53 4.98 22.60
C MET A 265 44.93 4.55 24.01
N GLU A 266 45.54 3.36 24.18
CA GLU A 266 45.99 2.86 25.48
C GLU A 266 47.10 3.72 26.09
N ARG A 267 48.08 4.12 25.26
CA ARG A 267 49.19 5.00 25.68
C ARG A 267 48.66 6.36 26.11
N ASP A 268 47.73 6.95 25.36
CA ASP A 268 47.17 8.25 25.67
C ASP A 268 46.25 8.20 26.91
N LEU A 269 45.51 7.11 27.11
CA LEU A 269 44.76 6.86 28.35
C LEU A 269 45.70 6.75 29.56
N GLN A 270 46.78 5.96 29.45
CA GLN A 270 47.79 5.80 30.52
C GLN A 270 48.51 7.12 30.83
N LYS A 271 48.87 7.90 29.80
CA LYS A 271 49.47 9.23 29.94
C LYS A 271 48.55 10.17 30.71
N ASN A 272 47.24 10.04 30.53
CA ASN A 272 46.22 10.82 31.24
C ASN A 272 45.77 10.17 32.58
N GLY A 273 46.46 9.12 33.05
CA GLY A 273 46.18 8.45 34.33
C GLY A 273 44.92 7.58 34.34
N MET A 274 44.31 7.31 33.18
CA MET A 274 43.16 6.41 33.06
C MET A 274 43.63 4.98 32.76
N LYS A 275 43.03 3.99 33.43
CA LYS A 275 43.31 2.58 33.15
C LYS A 275 42.64 2.19 31.84
N PRO A 276 43.38 1.73 30.82
CA PRO A 276 42.75 1.30 29.59
C PRO A 276 41.88 0.05 29.82
N ALA A 277 40.73 0.00 29.15
CA ALA A 277 39.81 -1.14 29.25
C ALA A 277 40.38 -2.43 28.62
N THR A 278 41.38 -2.27 27.75
CA THR A 278 42.06 -3.35 27.04
C THR A 278 43.57 -3.20 27.26
N ASP A 279 44.29 -4.31 27.34
CA ASP A 279 45.76 -4.32 27.42
C ASP A 279 46.30 -4.94 26.12
N THR A 280 46.09 -4.24 24.99
CA THR A 280 46.54 -4.67 23.66
C THR A 280 48.06 -4.60 23.55
N ALA A 281 48.73 -3.72 24.27
CA ALA A 281 50.19 -3.71 24.40
C ALA A 281 50.71 -5.06 24.94
N ARG A 282 50.18 -5.55 26.06
CA ARG A 282 50.54 -6.88 26.60
C ARG A 282 50.16 -8.00 25.64
N ARG A 283 49.02 -7.90 24.95
CA ARG A 283 48.57 -8.92 23.99
C ARG A 283 49.47 -9.00 22.74
N ARG A 284 49.93 -7.86 22.20
CA ARG A 284 50.88 -7.80 21.07
C ARG A 284 52.27 -8.27 21.50
N ALA A 285 52.76 -7.81 22.66
CA ALA A 285 54.02 -8.30 23.22
C ALA A 285 54.00 -9.82 23.45
N MET A 286 52.89 -10.39 23.97
CA MET A 286 52.76 -11.84 24.10
C MET A 286 52.71 -12.56 22.74
N ALA A 287 52.08 -11.98 21.72
CA ALA A 287 52.02 -12.55 20.37
C ALA A 287 53.37 -12.51 19.63
N ASP A 288 54.18 -11.48 19.90
CA ASP A 288 55.53 -11.31 19.35
C ASP A 288 56.55 -12.20 20.08
N ILE A 289 56.44 -12.35 21.41
CA ILE A 289 57.30 -13.24 22.22
C ILE A 289 56.95 -14.72 21.97
N HIS A 290 55.67 -15.05 21.81
CA HIS A 290 55.23 -16.43 21.56
C HIS A 290 55.04 -16.76 20.08
N GLY A 291 55.56 -15.92 19.18
CA GLY A 291 55.56 -16.09 17.73
C GLY A 291 54.36 -16.87 17.24
N VAL A 292 53.20 -16.20 17.06
CA VAL A 292 51.94 -16.72 16.50
C VAL A 292 52.07 -18.19 16.07
N PRO A 293 51.65 -19.20 16.87
CA PRO A 293 51.45 -20.51 16.27
C PRO A 293 50.42 -20.24 15.17
N PRO A 294 50.72 -20.56 13.90
CA PRO A 294 49.77 -20.31 12.84
C PRO A 294 48.48 -20.97 13.31
N LYS A 295 47.39 -20.20 13.38
CA LYS A 295 46.06 -20.78 13.51
C LYS A 295 46.06 -21.89 12.48
N GLN A 296 46.15 -23.13 12.94
CA GLN A 296 46.04 -24.25 12.04
C GLN A 296 44.66 -24.02 11.44
N LYS A 297 44.63 -23.61 10.16
CA LYS A 297 43.51 -23.95 9.29
C LYS A 297 43.21 -25.36 9.71
N THR A 298 42.05 -25.60 10.30
CA THR A 298 41.61 -26.95 10.61
C THR A 298 41.63 -27.67 9.28
N LYS A 299 42.77 -28.29 8.96
CA LYS A 299 42.88 -29.34 7.96
C LYS A 299 41.85 -30.31 8.48
N LYS A 300 40.75 -30.44 7.73
CA LYS A 300 39.75 -31.47 7.95
C LYS A 300 40.53 -32.74 8.29
N LYS A 301 40.52 -33.13 9.57
CA LYS A 301 41.08 -34.42 9.97
C LYS A 301 40.18 -35.44 9.28
N LYS A 302 40.68 -35.93 8.16
CA LYS A 302 40.28 -37.23 7.64
C LYS A 302 40.76 -38.24 8.68
N ASN A 303 39.92 -39.23 8.94
CA ASN A 303 40.05 -40.34 9.89
C ASN A 303 39.29 -40.08 11.19
N GLU A 304 38.42 -40.96 11.66
CA GLU A 304 38.01 -42.30 11.24
C GLU A 304 36.71 -42.50 12.02
N ILE A 305 35.69 -43.06 11.40
CA ILE A 305 34.45 -43.40 12.10
C ILE A 305 34.81 -44.50 13.10
N SER A 306 35.06 -44.11 14.36
CA SER A 306 35.21 -45.03 15.47
C SER A 306 33.99 -45.95 15.50
N LYS A 307 34.24 -47.24 15.73
CA LYS A 307 33.33 -48.40 15.60
C LYS A 307 32.09 -48.36 16.51
N ARG A 308 31.70 -47.19 17.02
CA ARG A 308 30.60 -46.98 17.97
C ARG A 308 29.65 -45.84 17.58
N THR A 309 29.59 -45.46 16.31
CA THR A 309 28.54 -44.57 15.80
C THR A 309 27.57 -45.40 14.97
N LYS A 310 26.33 -45.56 15.48
CA LYS A 310 25.25 -46.33 14.84
C LYS A 310 25.06 -45.86 13.40
N LEU A 311 25.49 -46.67 12.44
CA LEU A 311 25.28 -46.46 11.02
C LEU A 311 23.88 -46.95 10.67
N THR A 312 22.98 -46.04 10.28
CA THR A 312 21.59 -46.36 9.90
C THR A 312 21.45 -46.92 8.48
N ASN A 313 22.57 -47.08 7.75
CA ASN A 313 22.59 -47.52 6.36
C ASN A 313 23.19 -48.92 6.22
N SER A 314 22.51 -49.91 6.81
CA SER A 314 22.93 -51.32 6.82
C SER A 314 22.65 -52.07 5.50
N HIS A 315 22.16 -51.39 4.46
CA HIS A 315 21.63 -51.99 3.22
C HIS A 315 22.44 -51.62 1.96
N LEU A 316 23.59 -50.93 2.10
CA LEU A 316 24.46 -50.56 0.96
C LEU A 316 25.92 -51.00 1.20
N PRO A 317 26.20 -52.31 1.13
CA PRO A 317 27.53 -52.86 1.43
C PRO A 317 28.60 -52.57 0.35
N GLU A 318 28.20 -52.18 -0.86
CA GLU A 318 29.12 -51.94 -1.97
C GLU A 318 30.06 -50.74 -1.74
N LEU A 319 29.61 -49.75 -0.95
CA LEU A 319 30.36 -48.52 -0.67
C LEU A 319 31.63 -48.75 0.16
N PHE A 320 31.80 -49.92 0.78
CA PHE A 320 32.89 -50.18 1.74
C PHE A 320 33.90 -51.24 1.27
N LYS A 321 33.74 -51.79 0.05
CA LYS A 321 34.61 -52.85 -0.49
C LYS A 321 36.07 -52.39 -0.72
N HIS A 322 36.31 -51.09 -0.93
CA HIS A 322 37.64 -50.55 -1.25
C HIS A 322 38.51 -50.19 -0.03
N LEU A 323 38.01 -50.35 1.20
CA LEU A 323 38.75 -49.95 2.42
C LEU A 323 39.54 -51.09 3.07
N ASN A 324 39.46 -52.31 2.54
CA ASN A 324 39.99 -53.51 3.18
C ASN A 324 41.11 -54.19 2.37
N VAL A 325 42.10 -53.41 1.91
CA VAL A 325 43.35 -53.97 1.37
C VAL A 325 44.47 -53.76 2.41
N PRO A 326 44.99 -54.83 3.03
CA PRO A 326 46.13 -54.74 3.93
C PRO A 326 47.44 -54.87 3.15
N GLY A 327 48.34 -53.90 3.33
CA GLY A 327 49.79 -54.10 3.22
C GLY A 327 50.44 -53.79 1.87
N SER A 328 51.12 -52.64 1.81
CA SER A 328 52.58 -52.54 1.57
C SER A 328 53.08 -51.18 2.05
#